data_AF-A0A3N5HIX9-F1
#
_entry.id   AF-A0A3N5HIX9-F1
#
_cell.length_a   1.000
_cell.length_b   1.000
_cell.length_c   1.000
_cell.angle_alpha   90.00
_cell.angle_beta   90.00
_cell.angle_gamma   90.00
#
_symmetry.space_group_name_H-M   'P 1'
#
loop_
_entity.id
_entity.type
_entity.pdbx_description
1 polymer ?
#
loop_
_entity_poly.entity_id
_entity_poly.type
_entity_poly.pdbx_seq_one_letter_code
_entity_poly.pdbx_strand_id
1 'polypeptide(L)'
;MTATGLPLQLLRLVSPSLPVGAFSYSRGLEWAVQAGWVKDEASSQDWILGTLEQSYAALDAPLFWRMMQALQRDDTGAFGACDAWLAASRESREIQLEDRRMAEGLCRLLKDLGLSSPWVEPGRLSSYPAAFALAATHSKVAPDAALLGLMWTVVEGQAAAAV
;
A
#
# COMPACT_ATOMS: atom_id res chain seq x y z
N MET A 1 -25.70 -13.46 7.07
CA MET A 1 -25.64 -12.04 7.47
C MET A 1 -24.46 -11.86 8.42
N THR A 2 -23.25 -11.68 7.89
CA THR A 2 -22.05 -11.42 8.68
C THR A 2 -21.87 -9.91 8.79
N ALA A 3 -21.62 -9.44 10.01
CA ALA A 3 -21.69 -8.04 10.43
C ALA A 3 -21.03 -7.05 9.46
N THR A 4 -21.80 -6.01 9.12
CA THR A 4 -21.46 -4.85 8.29
C THR A 4 -20.53 -3.88 9.05
N GLY A 5 -19.41 -4.37 9.58
CA GLY A 5 -18.43 -3.56 10.28
C GLY A 5 -17.05 -3.70 9.64
N LEU A 6 -16.31 -2.58 9.53
CA LEU A 6 -14.90 -2.62 9.16
C LEU A 6 -14.16 -3.55 10.14
N PRO A 7 -13.50 -4.62 9.68
CA PRO A 7 -12.88 -5.59 10.57
C PRO A 7 -11.76 -4.89 11.35
N LEU A 8 -11.71 -5.10 12.68
CA LEU A 8 -10.69 -4.48 13.55
C LEU A 8 -9.25 -4.71 13.07
N GLN A 9 -9.01 -5.83 12.39
CA GLN A 9 -7.71 -6.10 11.79
C GLN A 9 -7.38 -5.14 10.65
N LEU A 10 -8.35 -4.77 9.82
CA LEU A 10 -8.16 -3.75 8.79
C LEU A 10 -7.83 -2.40 9.41
N LEU A 11 -8.54 -1.99 10.48
CA LEU A 11 -8.24 -0.75 11.20
C LEU A 11 -6.82 -0.70 11.75
N ARG A 12 -6.28 -1.84 12.19
CA ARG A 12 -4.86 -1.94 12.60
C ARG A 12 -3.92 -1.75 11.41
N LEU A 13 -4.23 -2.37 10.27
CA LEU A 13 -3.40 -2.29 9.06
C LEU A 13 -3.39 -0.90 8.42
N VAL A 14 -4.48 -0.14 8.54
CA VAL A 14 -4.56 1.20 7.94
C VAL A 14 -4.18 2.32 8.92
N SER A 15 -3.80 1.98 10.16
CA SER A 15 -3.46 2.98 11.17
C SER A 15 -2.24 3.81 10.73
N PRO A 16 -2.28 5.15 10.81
CA PRO A 16 -1.11 6.01 10.60
C PRO A 16 0.07 5.69 11.52
N SER A 17 -0.20 5.09 12.68
CA SER A 17 0.82 4.68 13.65
C SER A 17 1.40 3.29 13.35
N LEU A 18 1.05 2.65 12.23
CA LEU A 18 1.64 1.39 11.83
C LEU A 18 3.15 1.57 11.63
N PRO A 19 4.01 0.72 12.23
CA PRO A 19 5.47 0.92 12.25
C PRO A 19 6.15 0.53 10.91
N VAL A 20 5.68 1.11 9.81
CA VAL A 20 6.19 0.90 8.45
C VAL A 20 6.95 2.10 7.90
N GLY A 21 6.95 3.24 8.62
CA GLY A 21 7.69 4.43 8.22
C GLY A 21 7.08 5.20 7.04
N ALA A 22 5.76 5.13 6.86
CA ALA A 22 5.05 5.78 5.73
C ALA A 22 5.06 7.32 5.77
N PHE A 23 5.28 7.92 6.96
CA PHE A 23 5.13 9.37 7.19
C PHE A 23 6.15 10.26 6.46
N SER A 24 7.20 9.69 5.86
CA SER A 24 8.34 10.47 5.36
C SER A 24 8.26 10.84 3.87
N TYR A 25 7.15 10.60 3.18
CA TYR A 25 7.13 10.64 1.72
C TYR A 25 5.95 11.45 1.15
N SER A 26 6.27 12.57 0.49
CA SER A 26 5.30 13.47 -0.13
C SER A 26 4.88 13.05 -1.55
N ARG A 27 5.60 12.11 -2.18
CA ARG A 27 5.34 11.59 -3.55
C ARG A 27 5.05 12.68 -4.58
N GLY A 28 5.86 13.75 -4.56
CA GLY A 28 5.79 14.86 -5.52
C GLY A 28 4.93 16.06 -5.07
N LEU A 29 4.17 15.93 -3.98
CA LEU A 29 3.36 17.02 -3.44
C LEU A 29 4.19 18.26 -3.06
N GLU A 30 5.35 18.07 -2.44
CA GLU A 30 6.26 19.18 -2.08
C GLU A 30 6.66 20.01 -3.31
N TRP A 31 7.00 19.33 -4.40
CA TRP A 31 7.35 20.02 -5.65
C TRP A 31 6.13 20.70 -6.26
N ALA A 32 4.95 20.07 -6.24
CA ALA A 32 3.70 20.66 -6.74
C ALA A 32 3.32 21.95 -5.97
N VAL A 33 3.59 22.00 -4.66
CA VAL A 33 3.45 23.21 -3.85
C VAL A 33 4.47 24.27 -4.25
N GLN A 34 5.75 23.92 -4.39
CA GLN A 34 6.80 24.85 -4.83
C GLN A 34 6.53 25.43 -6.23
N ALA A 35 5.95 24.64 -7.13
CA ALA A 35 5.55 25.05 -8.47
C ALA A 35 4.25 25.88 -8.49
N GLY A 36 3.56 26.03 -7.36
CA GLY A 36 2.30 26.76 -7.24
C GLY A 36 1.08 26.04 -7.84
N TRP A 37 1.19 24.74 -8.12
CA TRP A 37 0.10 23.91 -8.63
C TRP A 37 -0.87 23.54 -7.51
N VAL A 38 -0.33 23.25 -6.32
CA VAL A 38 -1.08 23.02 -5.10
C VAL A 38 -0.86 24.20 -4.16
N LYS A 39 -1.94 24.90 -3.79
CA LYS A 39 -1.86 26.18 -3.06
C LYS A 39 -3.01 26.42 -2.08
N ASP A 40 -4.02 25.57 -2.10
CA ASP A 40 -5.21 25.64 -1.27
C ASP A 40 -5.83 24.23 -1.14
N GLU A 41 -6.84 24.10 -0.29
CA GLU A 41 -7.52 22.82 -0.03
C GLU A 41 -8.07 22.18 -1.31
N ALA A 42 -8.66 22.97 -2.21
CA ALA A 42 -9.25 22.48 -3.45
C ALA A 42 -8.17 21.90 -4.39
N SER A 43 -7.08 22.63 -4.61
CA SER A 43 -5.97 22.15 -5.44
C SER A 43 -5.22 20.96 -4.81
N SER A 44 -5.16 20.88 -3.47
CA SER A 44 -4.67 19.68 -2.78
C SER A 44 -5.57 18.47 -3.01
N GLN A 45 -6.89 18.65 -2.91
CA GLN A 45 -7.85 17.58 -3.20
C GLN A 45 -7.70 17.08 -4.64
N ASP A 46 -7.63 17.99 -5.62
CA ASP A 46 -7.45 17.66 -7.03
C ASP A 46 -6.14 16.89 -7.27
N TRP A 47 -5.05 17.28 -6.61
CA TRP A 47 -3.77 16.57 -6.69
C TRP A 47 -3.85 15.15 -6.13
N ILE A 48 -4.46 14.99 -4.94
CA ILE A 48 -4.58 13.70 -4.26
C ILE A 48 -5.45 12.74 -5.08
N LEU A 49 -6.63 13.21 -5.51
CA LEU A 49 -7.54 12.39 -6.32
C LEU A 49 -6.95 12.09 -7.70
N GLY A 50 -6.33 13.07 -8.36
CA GLY A 50 -5.65 12.86 -9.63
C GLY A 50 -4.54 11.82 -9.52
N THR A 51 -3.72 11.87 -8.46
CA THR A 51 -2.69 10.86 -8.20
C THR A 51 -3.30 9.47 -7.94
N LEU A 52 -4.38 9.41 -7.16
CA LEU A 52 -5.08 8.15 -6.88
C LEU A 52 -5.64 7.52 -8.15
N GLU A 53 -6.30 8.30 -9.00
CA GLU A 53 -6.93 7.81 -10.24
C GLU A 53 -5.91 7.43 -11.32
N GLN A 54 -4.88 8.26 -11.52
CA GLN A 54 -3.96 8.10 -12.64
C GLN A 54 -2.80 7.14 -12.33
N SER A 55 -2.40 7.01 -11.06
CA SER A 55 -1.29 6.14 -10.66
C SER A 55 -1.79 4.89 -9.96
N TYR A 56 -2.48 5.05 -8.83
CA TYR A 56 -2.83 3.90 -7.99
C TYR A 56 -3.94 3.05 -8.58
N ALA A 57 -5.02 3.66 -9.09
CA ALA A 57 -6.14 2.92 -9.66
C ALA A 57 -5.77 2.22 -10.97
N ALA A 58 -4.84 2.79 -11.74
CA ALA A 58 -4.38 2.23 -13.01
C ALA A 58 -3.36 1.08 -12.85
N LEU A 59 -2.60 1.05 -11.75
CA LEU A 59 -1.48 0.12 -11.58
C LEU A 59 -1.52 -0.64 -10.24
N ASP A 60 -1.39 0.07 -9.12
CA ASP A 60 -1.28 -0.52 -7.79
C ASP A 60 -2.52 -1.35 -7.42
N ALA A 61 -3.72 -0.78 -7.62
CA ALA A 61 -5.00 -1.41 -7.31
C ALA A 61 -5.24 -2.72 -8.09
N PRO A 62 -5.13 -2.77 -9.43
CA PRO A 62 -5.34 -4.01 -10.17
C PRO A 62 -4.25 -5.07 -9.87
N LEU A 63 -2.99 -4.68 -9.66
CA LEU A 63 -1.94 -5.64 -9.27
C LEU A 63 -2.15 -6.15 -7.85
N PHE A 64 -2.54 -5.29 -6.91
CA PHE A 64 -2.93 -5.68 -5.56
C PHE A 64 -4.10 -6.66 -5.58
N TRP A 65 -5.15 -6.36 -6.35
CA TRP A 65 -6.28 -7.26 -6.51
C TRP A 65 -5.84 -8.64 -7.01
N ARG A 66 -4.98 -8.68 -8.04
CA ARG A 66 -4.41 -9.94 -8.56
C ARG A 66 -3.55 -10.66 -7.53
N MET A 67 -2.80 -9.95 -6.71
CA MET A 67 -2.03 -10.53 -5.60
C MET A 67 -2.96 -11.20 -4.57
N MET A 68 -4.02 -10.52 -4.15
CA MET A 68 -5.02 -11.10 -3.23
C MET A 68 -5.68 -12.36 -3.83
N GLN A 69 -6.05 -12.33 -5.11
CA GLN A 69 -6.62 -13.48 -5.81
C GLN A 69 -5.61 -14.63 -5.98
N ALA A 70 -4.33 -14.32 -6.16
CA ALA A 70 -3.27 -15.32 -6.22
C ALA A 70 -3.07 -16.00 -4.85
N LEU A 71 -3.05 -15.22 -3.76
CA LEU A 71 -2.96 -15.76 -2.40
C LEU A 71 -4.16 -16.65 -2.04
N GLN A 72 -5.38 -16.30 -2.46
CA GLN A 72 -6.57 -17.14 -2.24
C GLN A 72 -6.51 -18.50 -2.95
N ARG A 73 -5.74 -18.60 -4.04
CA ARG A 73 -5.55 -19.83 -4.83
C ARG A 73 -4.24 -20.55 -4.51
N ASP A 74 -3.50 -20.09 -3.49
CA ASP A 74 -2.14 -20.54 -3.17
C ASP A 74 -1.15 -20.45 -4.35
N ASP A 75 -1.41 -19.54 -5.30
CA ASP A 75 -0.62 -19.34 -6.52
C ASP A 75 0.54 -18.38 -6.26
N THR A 76 1.57 -18.91 -5.59
CA THR A 76 2.77 -18.16 -5.22
C THR A 76 3.52 -17.58 -6.43
N GLY A 77 3.45 -18.23 -7.59
CA GLY A 77 4.06 -17.75 -8.82
C GLY A 77 3.37 -16.49 -9.35
N ALA A 78 2.03 -16.50 -9.44
CA ALA A 78 1.27 -15.32 -9.86
C ALA A 78 1.41 -14.15 -8.87
N PHE A 79 1.43 -14.44 -7.57
CA PHE A 79 1.67 -13.43 -6.53
C PHE A 79 3.04 -12.74 -6.72
N GLY A 80 4.11 -13.52 -6.80
CA GLY A 80 5.47 -12.99 -6.99
C GLY A 80 5.65 -12.24 -8.31
N ALA A 81 5.00 -12.70 -9.39
CA ALA A 81 5.04 -12.01 -10.68
C ALA A 81 4.36 -10.63 -10.62
N CYS A 82 3.25 -10.49 -9.88
CA CYS A 82 2.58 -9.19 -9.70
C CYS A 82 3.43 -8.24 -8.84
N ASP A 83 4.04 -8.72 -7.75
CA ASP A 83 4.96 -7.92 -6.92
C ASP A 83 6.16 -7.43 -7.74
N ALA A 84 6.78 -8.32 -8.51
CA ALA A 84 7.90 -7.97 -9.38
C ALA A 84 7.50 -6.95 -10.46
N TRP A 85 6.32 -7.10 -11.06
CA TRP A 85 5.80 -6.14 -12.04
C TRP A 85 5.59 -4.76 -11.43
N LEU A 86 4.97 -4.70 -10.24
CA LEU A 86 4.72 -3.45 -9.55
C LEU A 86 6.04 -2.75 -9.19
N ALA A 87 7.01 -3.50 -8.66
CA ALA A 87 8.32 -2.98 -8.30
C ALA A 87 9.13 -2.48 -9.51
N ALA A 88 8.98 -3.13 -10.67
CA ALA A 88 9.59 -2.71 -11.93
C ALA A 88 8.91 -1.47 -12.54
N SER A 89 7.65 -1.22 -12.18
CA SER A 89 6.86 -0.08 -12.66
C SER A 89 7.08 1.20 -11.83
N ARG A 90 7.90 1.15 -10.78
CA ARG A 90 8.25 2.37 -10.02
C ARG A 90 9.17 3.27 -10.84
N GLU A 91 8.69 4.48 -11.08
CA GLU A 91 9.29 5.44 -12.01
C GLU A 91 10.63 6.00 -11.51
N SER A 92 10.83 6.05 -10.19
CA SER A 92 12.05 6.56 -9.58
C SER A 92 12.63 5.57 -8.57
N ARG A 93 13.95 5.67 -8.39
CA ARG A 93 14.66 4.93 -7.34
C ARG A 93 14.17 5.29 -5.94
N GLU A 94 13.70 6.52 -5.75
CA GLU A 94 13.18 7.01 -4.47
C GLU A 94 11.88 6.30 -4.11
N ILE A 95 10.89 6.29 -5.01
CA ILE A 95 9.62 5.59 -4.80
C ILE A 95 9.84 4.09 -4.61
N GLN A 96 10.77 3.51 -5.37
CA GLN A 96 11.12 2.09 -5.21
C GLN A 96 11.77 1.80 -3.85
N LEU A 97 12.60 2.71 -3.33
CA LEU A 97 13.23 2.56 -2.02
C LEU A 97 12.23 2.72 -0.88
N GLU A 98 11.33 3.70 -0.99
CA GLU A 98 10.19 3.90 -0.09
C GLU A 98 9.37 2.62 0.03
N ASP A 99 8.87 2.10 -1.10
CA ASP A 99 8.02 0.92 -1.13
C ASP A 99 8.70 -0.30 -0.49
N ARG A 100 10.00 -0.52 -0.78
CA ARG A 100 10.77 -1.62 -0.17
C ARG A 100 10.90 -1.45 1.34
N ARG A 101 11.21 -0.25 1.82
CA ARG A 101 11.36 0.02 3.27
C ARG A 101 10.03 -0.21 4.01
N MET A 102 8.93 0.26 3.43
CA MET A 102 7.60 0.03 4.00
C MET A 102 7.24 -1.46 3.99
N ALA A 103 7.56 -2.19 2.91
CA ALA A 103 7.38 -3.64 2.84
C ALA A 103 8.20 -4.38 3.90
N GLU A 104 9.48 -4.03 4.07
CA GLU A 104 10.36 -4.60 5.09
C GLU A 104 9.84 -4.36 6.51
N GLY A 105 9.37 -3.15 6.80
CA GLY A 105 8.76 -2.80 8.09
C GLY A 105 7.53 -3.64 8.38
N LEU A 106 6.65 -3.81 7.39
CA LEU A 106 5.45 -4.63 7.53
C LEU A 106 5.78 -6.12 7.65
N CYS A 107 6.73 -6.64 6.87
CA CYS A 107 7.19 -8.03 7.00
C CYS A 107 7.77 -8.32 8.38
N ARG A 108 8.53 -7.38 8.95
CA ARG A 108 9.04 -7.49 10.33
C ARG A 108 7.89 -7.58 11.34
N LEU A 109 6.91 -6.69 11.23
CA LEU A 109 5.72 -6.74 12.08
C LEU A 109 4.97 -8.06 11.94
N LEU A 110 4.78 -8.57 10.72
CA LEU A 110 4.09 -9.83 10.48
C LEU A 110 4.83 -11.02 11.10
N LYS A 111 6.17 -11.02 11.05
CA LYS A 111 7.01 -12.00 11.75
C LYS A 111 6.82 -11.94 13.26
N ASP A 112 6.85 -10.73 13.83
CA ASP A 112 6.64 -10.52 15.27
C ASP A 112 5.24 -10.98 15.72
N LEU A 113 4.25 -10.90 14.83
CA LEU A 113 2.89 -11.42 15.01
C LEU A 113 2.76 -12.94 14.74
N GLY A 114 3.85 -13.62 14.40
CA GLY A 114 3.89 -15.07 14.24
C GLY A 114 3.54 -15.60 12.85
N LEU A 115 3.45 -14.75 11.81
CA LEU A 115 3.28 -15.22 10.44
C LEU A 115 4.54 -15.94 9.97
N SER A 116 4.42 -17.24 9.72
CA SER A 116 5.45 -18.04 9.06
C SER A 116 5.16 -18.13 7.56
N SER A 117 5.98 -17.46 6.75
CA SER A 117 5.87 -17.45 5.28
C SER A 117 7.23 -17.16 4.65
N PRO A 118 7.61 -17.82 3.54
CA PRO A 118 8.84 -17.50 2.83
C PRO A 118 8.82 -16.08 2.25
N TRP A 119 7.65 -15.43 2.18
CA TRP A 119 7.51 -14.07 1.68
C TRP A 119 7.88 -12.99 2.70
N VAL A 120 7.85 -13.28 4.00
CA VAL A 120 8.23 -12.30 5.03
C VAL A 120 9.75 -12.26 5.26
N GLU A 121 10.52 -13.12 4.60
CA GLU A 121 11.97 -13.07 4.66
C GLU A 121 12.54 -11.81 3.96
N PRO A 122 13.64 -11.24 4.48
CA PRO A 122 14.21 -10.02 3.90
C PRO A 122 14.50 -10.15 2.40
N GLY A 123 14.13 -9.12 1.64
CA GLY A 123 14.35 -9.06 0.19
C GLY A 123 13.45 -9.96 -0.67
N ARG A 124 12.45 -10.64 -0.08
CA ARG A 124 11.53 -11.51 -0.82
C ARG A 124 10.34 -10.77 -1.43
N LEU A 125 9.94 -9.65 -0.82
CA LEU A 125 8.94 -8.74 -1.37
C LEU A 125 9.61 -7.45 -1.79
N SER A 126 9.14 -6.90 -2.90
CA SER A 126 9.70 -5.69 -3.50
C SER A 126 8.79 -4.48 -3.37
N SER A 127 7.51 -4.67 -3.02
CA SER A 127 6.51 -3.60 -2.94
C SER A 127 5.70 -3.66 -1.64
N TYR A 128 5.31 -2.49 -1.15
CA TYR A 128 4.43 -2.38 0.03
C TYR A 128 3.05 -3.01 -0.20
N PRO A 129 2.38 -2.84 -1.37
CA PRO A 129 1.12 -3.53 -1.65
C PRO A 129 1.19 -5.05 -1.54
N ALA A 130 2.31 -5.68 -1.90
CA ALA A 130 2.48 -7.13 -1.73
C ALA A 130 2.56 -7.54 -0.25
N ALA A 131 3.29 -6.78 0.57
CA ALA A 131 3.33 -7.00 2.02
C ALA A 131 1.95 -6.76 2.67
N PHE A 132 1.23 -5.74 2.21
CA PHE A 132 -0.15 -5.45 2.66
C PHE A 132 -1.11 -6.60 2.29
N ALA A 133 -0.98 -7.18 1.09
CA ALA A 133 -1.80 -8.31 0.66
C ALA A 133 -1.59 -9.56 1.55
N LEU A 134 -0.35 -9.84 1.93
CA LEU A 134 -0.04 -10.90 2.91
C LEU A 134 -0.61 -10.59 4.29
N ALA A 135 -0.49 -9.36 4.75
CA ALA A 135 -1.02 -8.92 6.04
C ALA A 135 -2.55 -9.07 6.08
N ALA A 136 -3.23 -8.62 5.03
CA ALA A 136 -4.68 -8.72 4.87
C ALA A 136 -5.13 -10.19 4.81
N THR A 137 -4.43 -11.02 4.04
CA THR A 137 -4.72 -12.46 3.92
C THR A 137 -4.54 -13.18 5.26
N HIS A 138 -3.42 -12.95 5.96
CA HIS A 138 -3.17 -13.50 7.29
C HIS A 138 -4.26 -13.10 8.29
N SER A 139 -4.71 -11.85 8.19
CA SER A 139 -5.75 -11.27 9.04
C SER A 139 -7.18 -11.63 8.62
N LYS A 140 -7.35 -12.42 7.55
CA LYS A 140 -8.64 -12.82 6.96
C LYS A 140 -9.52 -11.62 6.57
N VAL A 141 -8.90 -10.56 6.08
CA VAL A 141 -9.61 -9.40 5.51
C VAL A 141 -10.04 -9.74 4.08
N ALA A 142 -11.30 -9.44 3.74
CA ALA A 142 -11.82 -9.67 2.40
C ALA A 142 -11.07 -8.78 1.36
N PRO A 143 -10.84 -9.25 0.11
CA PRO A 143 -10.03 -8.53 -0.88
C PRO A 143 -10.51 -7.11 -1.19
N ASP A 144 -11.82 -6.90 -1.26
CA ASP A 144 -12.47 -5.60 -1.48
C ASP A 144 -12.18 -4.63 -0.32
N ALA A 145 -12.35 -5.08 0.92
CA ALA A 145 -12.04 -4.30 2.10
C ALA A 145 -10.53 -4.02 2.24
N ALA A 146 -9.68 -4.98 1.88
CA ALA A 146 -8.23 -4.82 1.88
C ALA A 146 -7.76 -3.81 0.83
N LEU A 147 -8.35 -3.84 -0.38
CA LEU A 147 -8.05 -2.88 -1.44
C LEU A 147 -8.47 -1.47 -1.02
N LEU A 148 -9.68 -1.32 -0.46
CA LEU A 148 -10.15 -0.04 0.08
C LEU A 148 -9.20 0.47 1.17
N GLY A 149 -8.76 -0.41 2.07
CA GLY A 149 -7.80 -0.05 3.12
C GLY A 149 -6.45 0.39 2.57
N LEU A 150 -5.89 -0.32 1.57
CA LEU A 150 -4.65 0.10 0.92
C LEU A 150 -4.80 1.49 0.30
N MET A 151 -5.89 1.74 -0.45
CA MET A 151 -6.15 3.06 -1.04
C MET A 151 -6.32 4.14 0.02
N TRP A 152 -6.96 3.82 1.16
CA TRP A 152 -7.08 4.73 2.28
C TRP A 152 -5.71 5.17 2.82
N THR A 153 -4.76 4.23 3.00
CA THR A 153 -3.42 4.59 3.50
C THR A 153 -2.69 5.60 2.60
N VAL A 154 -2.95 5.55 1.30
CA VAL A 154 -2.40 6.49 0.32
C VAL A 154 -3.02 7.88 0.48
N VAL A 155 -4.35 7.95 0.49
CA VAL A 155 -5.09 9.21 0.60
C VAL A 155 -4.79 9.89 1.94
N GLU A 156 -4.83 9.13 3.04
CA GLU A 156 -4.53 9.64 4.38
C GLU A 156 -3.09 10.16 4.48
N GLY A 157 -2.12 9.42 3.92
CA GLY A 157 -0.72 9.85 3.89
C GLY A 157 -0.51 11.17 3.12
N GLN A 158 -1.16 11.31 1.96
CA GLN A 158 -1.07 12.55 1.16
C GLN A 158 -1.81 13.72 1.81
N ALA A 159 -2.98 13.47 2.41
CA ALA A 159 -3.71 14.49 3.16
C ALA A 159 -2.90 14.99 4.36
N ALA A 160 -2.23 14.09 5.10
CA ALA A 160 -1.35 14.46 6.19
C ALA A 160 -0.13 15.28 5.75
N ALA A 161 0.41 15.00 4.55
CA ALA A 161 1.52 15.77 3.97
C ALA A 161 1.10 17.15 3.42
N ALA A 162 -0.20 17.36 3.16
CA ALA A 162 -0.73 18.61 2.64
C ALA A 162 -1.08 19.66 3.72
N VAL A 163 -1.07 19.27 5.00
CA VAL A 163 -1.37 20.11 6.17
C VAL A 163 -0.08 20.68 6.77
#